data_AF-A0AAI8FE51-F1
#
_entry.id   AF-A0AAI8FE51-F1
#
_cell.length_a   1.000
_cell.length_b   1.000
_cell.length_c   1.000
_cell.angle_alpha   90.00
_cell.angle_beta   90.00
_cell.angle_gamma   90.00
#
_symmetry.space_group_name_H-M   'P 1'
#
loop_
_entity.id
_entity.type
_entity.pdbx_description
1 polymer ?
#
loop_
_entity_poly.entity_id
_entity_poly.type
_entity_poly.pdbx_seq_one_letter_code
_entity_poly.pdbx_strand_id
1 'polypeptide(L)'
;MSKEKVVSFFRKKILRDFNKASLFWIVFWTLVSIILYLVLVYVRKSTWYDAQSVVGLLLICMSTFATVLRFGFFNNYSKSYKNWRISSENKMRRENHLEELEFVNDDKLKSERKRKSLIPILLGFITGILLILITLPYLNFAK
;
A
#
# COMPACT_ATOMS: atom_id res chain seq x y z
N MET A 1 28.63 1.54 15.18
CA MET A 1 27.21 1.81 15.55
C MET A 1 26.65 0.54 16.17
N SER A 2 26.25 0.53 17.45
CA SER A 2 25.82 -0.72 18.13
C SER A 2 24.48 -1.22 17.57
N LYS A 3 24.29 -2.54 17.52
CA LYS A 3 23.06 -3.18 17.02
C LYS A 3 21.80 -2.65 17.73
N GLU A 4 21.90 -2.33 19.02
CA GLU A 4 20.79 -1.77 19.82
C GLU A 4 20.36 -0.37 19.39
N LYS A 5 21.30 0.49 18.97
CA LYS A 5 20.97 1.83 18.44
C LYS A 5 20.27 1.74 17.08
N VAL A 6 20.58 0.73 16.28
CA VAL A 6 19.93 0.48 14.99
C VAL A 6 18.48 0.01 15.22
N VAL A 7 18.26 -0.97 16.08
CA VAL A 7 16.92 -1.52 16.38
C VAL A 7 15.99 -0.45 16.96
N SER A 8 16.47 0.34 17.93
CA SER A 8 15.68 1.42 18.53
C SER A 8 15.34 2.55 17.55
N PHE A 9 16.25 2.86 16.61
CA PHE A 9 16.03 3.83 15.54
C PHE A 9 14.96 3.36 14.56
N PHE A 10 15.04 2.10 14.09
CA PHE A 10 14.02 1.52 13.22
C PHE A 10 12.65 1.44 13.91
N ARG A 11 12.61 1.03 15.19
CA ARG A 11 11.37 0.95 15.97
C ARG A 11 10.68 2.32 16.08
N LYS A 12 11.42 3.38 16.44
CA LYS A 12 10.86 4.74 16.49
C LYS A 12 10.43 5.26 15.12
N LYS A 13 11.19 4.97 14.06
CA LYS A 13 10.88 5.40 12.69
C LYS A 13 9.63 4.71 12.13
N ILE A 14 9.50 3.40 12.35
CA ILE A 14 8.34 2.60 11.93
C ILE A 14 7.08 3.06 12.67
N LEU A 15 7.13 3.21 14.00
CA LEU A 15 5.99 3.66 14.80
C LEU A 15 5.51 5.08 14.44
N ARG A 16 6.42 5.98 14.05
CA ARG A 16 6.07 7.35 13.68
C ARG A 16 5.40 7.46 12.30
N ASP A 17 5.74 6.55 11.39
CA ASP A 17 5.23 6.58 10.00
C ASP A 17 3.99 5.68 9.80
N PHE A 18 3.57 4.90 10.81
CA PHE A 18 2.33 4.12 10.78
C PHE A 18 1.10 5.02 11.03
N ASN A 19 0.53 5.53 9.95
CA ASN A 19 -0.74 6.24 9.99
C ASN A 19 -1.90 5.28 10.33
N LYS A 20 -2.84 5.68 11.21
CA LYS A 20 -4.04 4.89 11.57
C LYS A 20 -4.82 4.43 10.34
N ALA A 21 -4.90 5.29 9.32
CA ALA A 21 -5.52 4.95 8.04
C ALA A 21 -4.83 3.78 7.34
N SER A 22 -3.49 3.72 7.35
CA SER A 22 -2.73 2.62 6.77
C SER A 22 -3.03 1.30 7.49
N LEU A 23 -3.18 1.33 8.81
CA LEU A 23 -3.50 0.15 9.61
C LEU A 23 -4.92 -0.36 9.31
N PHE A 24 -5.90 0.55 9.21
CA PHE A 24 -7.26 0.21 8.77
C PHE A 24 -7.27 -0.49 7.42
N TRP A 25 -6.55 0.06 6.42
CA TRP A 25 -6.44 -0.55 5.10
C TRP A 25 -5.80 -1.94 5.13
N ILE A 26 -4.76 -2.14 5.94
CA ILE A 26 -4.12 -3.45 6.11
C ILE A 26 -5.12 -4.47 6.66
N VAL A 27 -5.85 -4.12 7.72
CA VAL A 27 -6.86 -5.02 8.33
C VAL A 27 -7.96 -5.34 7.33
N PHE A 28 -8.49 -4.33 6.63
CA PHE A 28 -9.53 -4.51 5.62
C PHE A 28 -9.10 -5.47 4.51
N TRP A 29 -7.92 -5.26 3.91
CA TRP A 29 -7.41 -6.12 2.85
C TRP A 29 -7.07 -7.53 3.33
N THR A 30 -6.67 -7.68 4.59
CA THR A 30 -6.43 -8.99 5.20
C THR A 30 -7.72 -9.79 5.30
N LEU A 31 -8.80 -9.17 5.78
CA LEU A 31 -10.12 -9.81 5.85
C LEU A 31 -10.62 -10.22 4.45
N VAL A 32 -10.48 -9.34 3.46
CA VAL A 32 -10.85 -9.65 2.07
C VAL A 32 -10.06 -10.85 1.54
N SER A 33 -8.76 -10.92 1.83
CA SER A 33 -7.91 -12.04 1.42
C SER A 33 -8.32 -13.36 2.08
N ILE A 34 -8.69 -13.33 3.36
CA ILE A 34 -9.21 -14.50 4.08
C ILE A 34 -10.52 -14.98 3.45
N ILE A 35 -11.47 -14.08 3.19
CA ILE A 35 -12.74 -14.43 2.57
C ILE A 35 -12.49 -15.06 1.18
N LEU A 36 -11.61 -14.46 0.38
CA LEU A 36 -11.28 -14.97 -0.95
C LEU A 36 -10.64 -16.37 -0.88
N TYR A 37 -9.74 -16.60 0.08
CA TYR A 37 -9.17 -17.92 0.34
C TYR A 37 -10.25 -18.95 0.68
N LEU A 38 -11.17 -18.61 1.60
CA LEU A 38 -12.27 -19.49 1.98
C LEU A 38 -13.18 -19.80 0.78
N VAL A 39 -13.47 -18.82 -0.07
CA VAL A 39 -14.26 -19.04 -1.29
C VAL A 39 -13.54 -20.02 -2.24
N LEU A 40 -12.23 -19.87 -2.44
CA LEU A 40 -11.48 -20.79 -3.30
C LEU A 40 -11.44 -22.22 -2.75
N VAL A 41 -11.25 -22.38 -1.45
CA VAL A 41 -11.18 -23.70 -0.82
C VAL A 41 -12.55 -24.36 -0.73
N TYR A 42 -13.56 -23.66 -0.22
CA TYR A 42 -14.86 -24.27 0.09
C TYR A 42 -15.86 -24.25 -1.07
N VAL A 43 -15.88 -23.17 -1.86
CA VAL A 43 -16.83 -23.02 -2.96
C VAL A 43 -16.27 -23.62 -4.24
N ARG A 44 -15.03 -23.27 -4.60
CA ARG A 44 -14.38 -23.77 -5.82
C ARG A 44 -13.72 -25.15 -5.63
N LYS A 45 -13.64 -25.65 -4.40
CA LYS A 45 -12.96 -26.91 -4.05
C LYS A 45 -11.51 -26.96 -4.56
N SER A 46 -10.85 -25.81 -4.65
CA SER A 46 -9.42 -25.76 -4.98
C SER A 46 -8.62 -26.34 -3.83
N THR A 47 -7.47 -26.94 -4.15
CA THR A 47 -6.54 -27.38 -3.11
C THR A 47 -6.08 -26.18 -2.29
N TRP A 48 -5.75 -26.42 -1.01
CA TRP A 48 -5.36 -25.35 -0.10
C TRP A 48 -4.12 -24.58 -0.60
N TYR A 49 -3.19 -25.28 -1.26
CA TYR A 49 -1.97 -24.69 -1.82
C TYR A 49 -2.26 -23.89 -3.10
N ASP A 50 -3.18 -24.34 -3.96
CA ASP A 50 -3.59 -23.56 -5.13
C ASP A 50 -4.30 -22.27 -4.70
N ALA A 51 -5.25 -22.37 -3.77
CA ALA A 51 -5.96 -21.21 -3.23
C ALA A 51 -5.00 -20.19 -2.60
N GLN A 52 -4.02 -20.67 -1.83
CA GLN A 52 -3.03 -19.83 -1.19
C GLN A 52 -2.07 -19.17 -2.20
N SER A 53 -1.68 -19.89 -3.26
CA SER A 53 -0.83 -19.33 -4.32
C SER A 53 -1.54 -18.22 -5.10
N VAL A 54 -2.84 -18.39 -5.40
CA VAL A 54 -3.68 -17.38 -6.07
C VAL A 54 -3.80 -16.12 -5.20
N VAL A 55 -4.06 -16.28 -3.90
CA VAL A 55 -4.13 -15.14 -2.95
C VAL A 55 -2.77 -14.44 -2.86
N GLY A 56 -1.67 -15.20 -2.80
CA GLY A 56 -0.31 -14.66 -2.78
C GLY A 56 0.01 -13.84 -4.03
N LEU A 57 -0.33 -14.36 -5.21
CA LEU A 57 -0.19 -13.65 -6.50
C LEU A 57 -1.01 -12.36 -6.53
N LEU A 58 -2.26 -12.40 -6.07
CA LEU A 58 -3.11 -11.20 -5.99
C LEU A 58 -2.50 -10.13 -5.07
N LEU A 59 -1.93 -10.51 -3.93
CA LEU A 59 -1.23 -9.58 -3.04
C LEU A 59 -0.01 -8.93 -3.70
N ILE A 60 0.76 -9.70 -4.48
CA ILE A 60 1.89 -9.17 -5.25
C ILE A 60 1.40 -8.22 -6.35
N CYS A 61 0.35 -8.59 -7.10
CA CYS A 61 -0.25 -7.74 -8.14
C CYS A 61 -0.77 -6.42 -7.55
N MET A 62 -1.51 -6.48 -6.43
CA MET A 62 -2.00 -5.29 -5.74
C MET A 62 -0.85 -4.40 -5.25
N SER A 63 0.19 -5.00 -4.68
CA SER A 63 1.38 -4.26 -4.21
C SER A 63 2.15 -3.61 -5.36
N THR A 64 2.25 -4.31 -6.49
CA THR A 64 2.85 -3.79 -7.73
C THR A 64 2.03 -2.63 -8.27
N PHE A 65 0.71 -2.76 -8.34
CA PHE A 65 -0.19 -1.70 -8.78
C PHE A 65 -0.10 -0.47 -7.85
N ALA A 66 -0.10 -0.67 -6.54
CA ALA A 66 0.10 0.40 -5.56
C ALA A 66 1.45 1.10 -5.73
N THR A 67 2.50 0.36 -6.09
CA THR A 67 3.83 0.89 -6.40
C THR A 67 3.78 1.77 -7.64
N VAL A 68 3.21 1.28 -8.74
CA VAL A 68 3.05 2.02 -10.01
C VAL A 68 2.25 3.31 -9.81
N LEU A 69 1.12 3.25 -9.09
CA LEU A 69 0.31 4.43 -8.74
C LEU A 69 1.13 5.46 -7.96
N ARG A 70 1.99 4.99 -7.07
CA ARG A 70 2.77 5.84 -6.18
C ARG A 70 3.99 6.48 -6.84
N PHE A 71 4.64 5.77 -7.75
CA PHE A 71 5.69 6.33 -8.61
C PHE A 71 5.13 7.30 -9.64
N GLY A 72 3.80 7.40 -9.77
CA GLY A 72 3.17 8.38 -10.65
C GLY A 72 3.32 8.01 -12.12
N PHE A 73 3.39 6.72 -12.45
CA PHE A 73 3.30 6.28 -13.84
C PHE A 73 1.96 6.70 -14.47
N PHE A 74 0.92 6.90 -13.67
CA PHE A 74 -0.37 7.49 -14.08
C PHE A 74 -0.49 9.00 -13.86
N ASN A 75 0.59 9.70 -13.49
CA ASN A 75 0.53 11.13 -13.13
C ASN A 75 0.09 12.01 -14.31
N ASN A 76 0.32 11.56 -15.55
CA ASN A 76 -0.15 12.22 -16.78
C ASN A 76 -1.68 12.20 -16.92
N TYR A 77 -2.37 11.16 -16.44
CA TYR A 77 -3.84 11.08 -16.48
C TYR A 77 -4.53 11.96 -15.41
N SER A 78 -3.76 12.55 -14.48
CA SER A 78 -4.31 13.31 -13.35
C SER A 78 -4.21 14.83 -13.49
N LYS A 79 -3.66 15.40 -14.57
CA LYS A 79 -3.44 16.86 -14.69
C LYS A 79 -4.71 17.68 -14.39
N SER A 80 -5.86 17.26 -14.93
CA SER A 80 -7.14 17.94 -14.68
C SER A 80 -7.57 17.86 -13.21
N TYR A 81 -7.54 16.66 -12.61
CA TYR A 81 -7.85 16.46 -11.18
C TYR A 81 -6.87 17.19 -10.25
N LYS A 82 -5.60 17.25 -10.63
CA LYS A 82 -4.53 17.92 -9.89
C LYS A 82 -4.76 19.43 -9.87
N ASN A 83 -5.08 20.02 -11.02
CA ASN A 83 -5.41 21.44 -11.13
C ASN A 83 -6.69 21.79 -10.36
N TRP A 84 -7.73 20.96 -10.49
CA TRP A 84 -8.98 21.13 -9.73
C TRP A 84 -8.73 21.10 -8.22
N ARG A 85 -7.95 20.12 -7.73
CA ARG A 85 -7.61 20.01 -6.31
C ARG A 85 -6.80 21.21 -5.81
N ILE A 86 -5.78 21.63 -6.54
CA ILE A 86 -4.97 22.82 -6.20
C ILE A 86 -5.85 24.07 -6.13
N SER A 87 -6.73 24.27 -7.12
CA SER A 87 -7.64 25.40 -7.16
C SER A 87 -8.63 25.38 -5.99
N SER A 88 -9.24 24.23 -5.71
CA SER A 88 -10.21 24.07 -4.61
C SER A 88 -9.56 24.28 -3.24
N GLU A 89 -8.35 23.78 -3.03
CA GLU A 89 -7.64 23.86 -1.75
C GLU A 89 -7.11 25.28 -1.49
N ASN A 90 -6.65 25.97 -2.54
CA ASN A 90 -6.29 27.39 -2.47
C ASN A 90 -7.51 28.30 -2.29
N LYS A 91 -8.67 27.95 -2.87
CA LYS A 91 -9.94 28.67 -2.66
C LYS A 91 -10.38 28.59 -1.20
N MET A 92 -10.40 27.39 -0.61
CA MET A 92 -10.74 27.23 0.81
C MET A 92 -9.77 27.95 1.74
N ARG A 93 -8.46 28.02 1.42
CA ARG A 93 -7.49 28.76 2.23
C ARG A 93 -7.71 30.28 2.20
N ARG A 94 -8.10 30.82 1.04
CA ARG A 94 -8.47 32.24 0.91
C ARG A 94 -9.74 32.56 1.69
N GLU A 95 -10.74 31.69 1.62
CA GLU A 95 -12.00 31.84 2.37
C GLU A 95 -11.81 31.78 3.89
N ASN A 96 -10.78 31.07 4.38
CA ASN A 96 -10.44 30.98 5.80
C ASN A 96 -9.36 32.00 6.25
N HIS A 97 -9.00 32.98 5.41
CA HIS A 97 -7.95 33.99 5.69
C HIS A 97 -6.59 33.40 6.10
N LEU A 98 -6.25 32.20 5.63
CA LEU A 98 -4.98 31.52 5.91
C LEU A 98 -3.88 31.90 4.90
N GLU A 99 -3.91 33.13 4.37
CA GLU A 99 -3.07 33.59 3.25
C GLU A 99 -1.57 33.64 3.59
N GLU A 100 -1.20 33.69 4.88
CA GLU A 100 0.19 33.58 5.33
C GLU A 100 0.79 32.17 5.15
N LEU A 101 -0.05 31.14 4.96
CA LEU A 101 0.41 29.76 4.73
C LEU A 101 0.56 29.50 3.22
N GLU A 102 1.82 29.56 2.76
CA GLU A 102 2.33 29.19 1.44
C GLU A 102 1.39 28.24 0.65
N PHE A 103 0.88 28.74 -0.50
CA PHE A 103 -0.11 28.08 -1.36
C PHE A 103 0.27 26.64 -1.74
N VAL A 104 -0.74 25.80 -1.95
CA VAL A 104 -0.52 24.40 -2.35
C VAL A 104 -0.06 24.39 -3.80
N ASN A 105 1.24 24.15 -4.00
CA ASN A 105 1.84 23.99 -5.32
C ASN A 105 2.14 22.51 -5.63
N ASP A 106 2.43 22.25 -6.91
CA ASP A 106 2.73 20.92 -7.43
C ASP A 106 3.84 20.18 -6.65
N ASP A 107 4.85 20.92 -6.18
CA ASP A 107 5.96 20.39 -5.41
C ASP A 107 5.55 19.99 -3.98
N LYS A 108 4.58 20.69 -3.40
CA LYS A 108 4.00 20.39 -2.08
C LYS A 108 3.20 19.09 -2.15
N LEU A 109 2.36 18.92 -3.18
CA LEU A 109 1.64 17.65 -3.43
C LEU A 109 2.59 16.48 -3.72
N LYS A 110 3.70 16.72 -4.42
CA LYS A 110 4.72 15.71 -4.71
C LYS A 110 5.47 15.28 -3.45
N SER A 111 5.79 16.22 -2.56
CA SER A 111 6.46 15.94 -1.29
C SER A 111 5.55 15.20 -0.30
N GLU A 112 4.24 15.52 -0.26
CA GLU A 112 3.26 14.78 0.54
C GLU A 112 3.08 13.33 0.08
N ARG A 113 3.02 13.09 -1.24
CA ARG A 113 2.97 11.72 -1.79
C ARG A 113 4.22 10.91 -1.43
N LYS A 114 5.41 11.55 -1.47
CA LYS A 114 6.66 10.93 -1.06
C LYS A 114 6.69 10.64 0.45
N ARG A 115 6.06 11.50 1.27
CA ARG A 115 5.97 11.34 2.73
C ARG A 115 5.01 10.26 3.21
N LYS A 116 4.07 9.77 2.39
CA LYS A 116 3.24 8.63 2.78
C LYS A 116 4.16 7.44 3.14
N SER A 117 3.69 6.51 3.97
CA SER A 117 4.52 5.35 4.34
C SER A 117 4.54 4.30 3.22
N LEU A 118 5.72 3.84 2.80
CA LEU A 118 5.88 2.71 1.86
C LEU A 118 5.63 1.35 2.53
N ILE A 119 5.52 1.32 3.85
CA ILE A 119 5.44 0.10 4.66
C ILE A 119 4.27 -0.81 4.25
N PRO A 120 3.03 -0.32 3.99
CA PRO A 120 1.93 -1.20 3.59
C PRO A 120 2.17 -1.92 2.26
N ILE A 121 2.82 -1.24 1.31
CA ILE A 121 3.17 -1.82 0.01
C ILE A 121 4.24 -2.91 0.20
N LEU A 122 5.25 -2.61 1.02
CA LEU A 122 6.34 -3.54 1.30
C LEU A 122 5.87 -4.78 2.07
N LEU A 123 4.94 -4.60 3.02
CA LEU A 123 4.26 -5.70 3.71
C LEU A 123 3.46 -6.57 2.73
N GLY A 124 2.76 -5.98 1.77
CA GLY A 124 2.03 -6.73 0.74
C GLY A 124 2.94 -7.60 -0.13
N PHE A 125 4.11 -7.08 -0.53
CA PHE A 125 5.12 -7.88 -1.24
C PHE A 125 5.66 -9.03 -0.39
N ILE A 126 6.08 -8.73 0.84
CA ILE A 126 6.66 -9.75 1.74
C ILE A 126 5.63 -10.86 1.97
N THR A 127 4.40 -10.51 2.34
CA THR A 127 3.34 -11.49 2.61
C THR A 127 2.99 -12.31 1.36
N GLY A 128 2.82 -11.66 0.21
CA GLY A 128 2.53 -12.36 -1.05
C GLY A 128 3.64 -13.35 -1.46
N ILE A 129 4.91 -12.93 -1.37
CA ILE A 129 6.06 -13.80 -1.68
C ILE A 129 6.14 -14.97 -0.70
N LEU A 130 5.93 -14.72 0.59
CA LEU A 130 5.99 -15.76 1.63
C LEU A 130 4.89 -16.80 1.42
N LEU A 131 3.68 -16.39 1.05
CA LEU A 131 2.59 -17.31 0.69
C LEU A 131 2.96 -18.17 -0.51
N ILE A 132 3.57 -17.61 -1.55
CA ILE A 132 4.01 -18.37 -2.73
C ILE A 132 5.13 -19.35 -2.36
N LEU A 133 6.11 -18.93 -1.58
CA LEU A 133 7.21 -19.78 -1.12
C LEU A 133 6.71 -20.99 -0.33
N ILE A 134 5.69 -20.82 0.52
CA ILE A 134 5.08 -21.92 1.26
C ILE A 134 4.37 -22.90 0.31
N THR A 135 3.78 -22.41 -0.78
CA THR A 135 3.02 -23.24 -1.74
C THR A 135 3.88 -23.92 -2.81
N LEU A 136 5.05 -23.35 -3.13
CA LEU A 136 6.01 -23.86 -4.11
C LEU A 136 6.35 -25.36 -3.97
N PRO A 137 6.66 -25.89 -2.77
CA PRO A 137 6.93 -27.31 -2.61
C PRO A 137 5.70 -28.21 -2.80
N TYR A 138 4.48 -27.68 -2.88
CA TYR A 138 3.29 -28.49 -3.14
C TYR A 138 2.88 -28.44 -4.61
N LEU A 139 3.11 -27.29 -5.28
CA LEU A 139 2.90 -27.13 -6.71
C LEU A 139 3.82 -28.03 -7.55
N ASN A 140 5.06 -28.22 -7.14
CA ASN A 140 6.03 -29.03 -7.88
C ASN A 140 5.82 -30.54 -7.72
N PHE A 141 5.07 -30.99 -6.72
CA PHE A 141 4.79 -32.42 -6.47
C PHE A 141 3.41 -32.85 -6.99
N ALA A 142 2.62 -31.92 -7.55
CA ALA A 142 1.31 -32.19 -8.13
C ALA A 142 1.34 -32.42 -9.67
N LYS A 143 2.54 -32.50 -10.26
CA LYS A 143 2.77 -32.95 -11.65
C LYS A 143 3.27 -34.38 -11.66
#